data_AF-A0A350P3E8-F1
#
_entry.id   AF-A0A350P3E8-F1
#
_cell.length_a   1.000
_cell.length_b   1.000
_cell.length_c   1.000
_cell.angle_alpha   90.00
_cell.angle_beta   90.00
_cell.angle_gamma   90.00
#
_symmetry.space_group_name_H-M   'P 1'
#
loop_
_entity.id
_entity.type
_entity.pdbx_description
1 polymer ?
#
loop_
_entity_poly.entity_id
_entity_poly.type
_entity_poly.pdbx_seq_one_letter_code
_entity_poly.pdbx_strand_id
1 'polypeptide(L)'
;MTKMGFTTRQVHADRMLNTPEHGGVHTSTSNSVLFEFKDAQGIIDAFQGKQAAHVYSRSSSPSVAALQAMLNELEGGVGALCYATGMAAISSSLFALLKAGDHLIVSQYLFGNTRSFFETIKDFGVQVTYTDVTDIELVMDAYQPNTRGVYTETVANPVTQVADLHAIGQFCEEKNILFMVDNTMTPPPLLRAKDYKASLI
;
A
#
# COMPACT_ATOMS: atom_id res chain seq x y z
N MET A 1 13.35 -3.45 27.15
CA MET A 1 14.15 -2.59 26.25
C MET A 1 13.32 -1.36 25.90
N THR A 2 13.88 -0.16 26.01
CA THR A 2 13.21 1.10 25.66
C THR A 2 12.87 1.10 24.17
N LYS A 3 11.64 1.49 23.82
CA LYS A 3 11.21 1.59 22.40
C LYS A 3 12.07 2.66 21.72
N MET A 4 12.75 2.29 20.62
CA MET A 4 13.54 3.24 19.83
C MET A 4 12.65 4.34 19.24
N GLY A 5 13.15 5.58 19.19
CA GLY A 5 12.45 6.70 18.57
C GLY A 5 12.34 6.56 17.05
N PHE A 6 11.41 7.29 16.42
CA PHE A 6 11.15 7.19 14.97
C PHE A 6 12.40 7.42 14.13
N THR A 7 13.15 8.50 14.37
CA THR A 7 14.37 8.82 13.61
C THR A 7 15.44 7.74 13.76
N THR A 8 15.59 7.16 14.95
CA THR A 8 16.52 6.04 15.19
C THR A 8 16.13 4.83 14.35
N ARG A 9 14.83 4.48 14.33
CA ARG A 9 14.32 3.38 13.50
C ARG A 9 14.55 3.69 12.02
N GLN A 10 14.19 4.87 11.53
CA GLN A 10 14.39 5.27 10.12
C GLN A 10 15.84 5.15 9.65
N VAL A 11 16.81 5.65 10.43
CA VAL A 11 18.23 5.63 10.04
C VAL A 11 18.84 4.22 10.12
N HIS A 12 18.32 3.36 11.01
CA HIS A 12 18.90 2.05 11.29
C HIS A 12 18.04 0.87 10.84
N ALA A 13 16.90 1.11 10.19
CA ALA A 13 15.94 0.08 9.80
C ALA A 13 16.62 -1.01 8.96
N ASP A 14 17.42 -0.63 7.97
CA ASP A 14 18.08 -1.60 7.09
C ASP A 14 18.94 -2.61 7.87
N ARG A 15 19.89 -2.15 8.67
CA ARG A 15 20.76 -3.03 9.47
C ARG A 15 20.03 -3.82 10.57
N MET A 16 18.86 -3.35 11.00
CA MET A 16 18.07 -3.97 12.06
C MET A 16 17.12 -5.04 11.54
N LEU A 17 16.60 -4.85 10.32
CA LEU A 17 15.54 -5.67 9.73
C LEU A 17 16.08 -6.61 8.65
N ASN A 18 17.14 -6.21 7.96
CA ASN A 18 17.72 -6.96 6.85
C ASN A 18 19.04 -7.62 7.28
N THR A 19 19.58 -8.48 6.41
CA THR A 19 20.87 -9.15 6.60
C THR A 19 21.85 -8.69 5.51
N PRO A 20 22.50 -7.53 5.68
CA PRO A 20 23.56 -7.09 4.77
C PRO A 20 24.67 -8.14 4.62
N GLU A 21 25.11 -8.37 3.39
CA GLU A 21 26.13 -9.37 3.06
C GLU A 21 27.55 -8.80 3.19
N HIS A 22 28.55 -9.69 3.30
CA HIS A 22 29.98 -9.36 3.25
C HIS A 22 30.47 -8.30 4.26
N GLY A 23 29.79 -8.17 5.40
CA GLY A 23 30.13 -7.17 6.41
C GLY A 23 29.65 -5.75 6.07
N GLY A 24 28.79 -5.59 5.07
CA GLY A 24 28.11 -4.35 4.78
C GLY A 24 27.28 -3.87 5.97
N VAL A 25 27.21 -2.55 6.17
CA VAL A 25 26.30 -1.95 7.16
C VAL A 25 24.91 -1.68 6.58
N HIS A 26 24.78 -1.78 5.25
CA HIS A 26 23.56 -1.59 4.48
C HIS A 26 23.44 -2.68 3.41
N THR A 27 22.20 -2.98 3.02
CA THR A 27 21.89 -3.96 1.97
C THR A 27 22.43 -3.45 0.63
N SER A 28 23.19 -4.31 -0.07
CA SER A 28 23.72 -4.01 -1.40
C SER A 28 22.61 -3.89 -2.45
N THR A 29 22.86 -3.07 -3.48
CA THR A 29 21.99 -3.01 -4.65
C THR A 29 22.20 -4.24 -5.54
N SER A 30 21.11 -4.91 -5.88
CA SER A 30 21.07 -6.07 -6.77
C SER A 30 20.58 -5.62 -8.13
N ASN A 31 21.48 -5.64 -9.13
CA ASN A 31 21.16 -5.35 -10.52
C ASN A 31 20.89 -6.64 -11.33
N SER A 32 20.63 -7.76 -10.64
CA SER A 32 20.30 -9.01 -11.31
C SER A 32 18.81 -9.11 -11.62
N VAL A 33 18.50 -9.71 -12.76
CA VAL A 33 17.13 -10.06 -13.13
C VAL A 33 16.79 -11.50 -12.74
N LEU A 34 17.77 -12.40 -12.84
CA LEU A 34 17.64 -13.83 -12.56
C LEU A 34 18.47 -14.20 -11.33
N PHE A 35 18.00 -15.18 -10.58
CA PHE A 35 18.70 -15.70 -9.41
C PHE A 35 19.00 -17.19 -9.62
N GLU A 36 20.25 -17.57 -9.37
CA GLU A 36 20.72 -18.94 -9.55
C GLU A 36 20.27 -19.84 -8.40
N PHE A 37 19.99 -21.10 -8.73
CA PHE A 37 19.71 -22.16 -7.76
C PHE A 37 20.79 -23.23 -7.88
N LYS A 38 21.16 -23.82 -6.74
CA LYS A 38 22.19 -24.87 -6.69
C LYS A 38 21.85 -26.08 -7.58
N ASP A 39 20.58 -26.41 -7.70
CA ASP A 39 20.06 -27.50 -8.52
C ASP A 39 18.61 -27.23 -8.96
N ALA A 40 18.08 -28.12 -9.81
CA ALA A 40 16.71 -28.03 -10.32
C ALA A 40 15.65 -28.19 -9.22
N GLN A 41 15.94 -28.89 -8.12
CA GLN A 41 14.99 -29.07 -7.04
C GLN A 41 14.75 -27.75 -6.30
N GLY A 42 15.81 -26.95 -6.09
CA GLY A 42 15.70 -25.64 -5.43
C GLY A 42 14.74 -24.68 -6.14
N ILE A 43 14.80 -24.59 -7.47
CA ILE A 43 13.88 -23.72 -8.23
C ILE A 43 12.44 -24.27 -8.22
N ILE A 44 12.25 -25.60 -8.25
CA ILE A 44 10.94 -26.24 -8.11
C ILE A 44 10.31 -25.90 -6.75
N ASP A 45 11.09 -26.03 -5.67
CA ASP A 45 10.62 -25.74 -4.32
C ASP A 45 10.28 -24.26 -4.13
N ALA A 46 11.03 -23.35 -4.77
CA ALA A 46 10.71 -21.93 -4.79
C ALA A 46 9.38 -21.63 -5.50
N PHE A 47 9.15 -22.18 -6.70
CA PHE A 47 7.88 -22.01 -7.42
C PHE A 47 6.68 -22.64 -6.72
N GLN A 48 6.89 -23.70 -5.94
CA GLN A 48 5.85 -24.36 -5.14
C GLN A 48 5.63 -23.70 -3.77
N GLY A 49 6.37 -22.63 -3.44
CA GLY A 49 6.27 -21.94 -2.15
C GLY A 49 6.77 -22.76 -0.95
N LYS A 50 7.54 -23.83 -1.19
CA LYS A 50 8.16 -24.65 -0.13
C LYS A 50 9.41 -24.00 0.44
N GLN A 51 10.06 -23.14 -0.34
CA GLN A 51 11.24 -22.38 0.05
C GLN A 51 11.07 -20.92 -0.37
N ALA A 52 11.33 -19.99 0.55
CA ALA A 52 11.43 -18.58 0.21
C ALA A 52 12.73 -18.34 -0.57
N ALA A 53 12.61 -17.83 -1.80
CA ALA A 53 13.75 -17.48 -2.63
C ALA A 53 13.36 -16.39 -3.64
N HIS A 54 14.34 -15.58 -4.04
CA HIS A 54 14.20 -14.73 -5.22
C HIS A 54 14.42 -15.59 -6.46
N VAL A 55 13.54 -15.44 -7.46
CA VAL A 55 13.62 -16.18 -8.74
C VAL A 55 13.80 -15.21 -9.90
N TYR A 56 12.95 -14.18 -9.95
CA TYR A 56 12.92 -13.19 -11.02
C TYR A 56 12.62 -11.80 -10.43
N SER A 57 13.45 -10.81 -10.77
CA SER A 57 13.43 -9.48 -10.13
C SER A 57 12.14 -8.68 -10.31
N ARG A 58 11.34 -8.99 -11.35
CA ARG A 58 9.98 -8.44 -11.52
C ARG A 58 9.09 -8.73 -10.30
N SER A 59 9.27 -9.88 -9.65
CA SER A 59 8.46 -10.30 -8.51
C SER A 59 9.14 -9.96 -7.18
N SER A 60 10.45 -10.19 -7.08
CA SER A 60 11.22 -9.80 -5.88
C SER A 60 12.72 -9.78 -6.17
N SER A 61 13.44 -8.92 -5.46
CA SER A 61 14.90 -8.91 -5.40
C SER A 61 15.34 -8.57 -3.97
N PRO A 62 16.59 -8.89 -3.57
CA PRO A 62 17.09 -8.57 -2.23
C PRO A 62 16.96 -7.08 -1.88
N SER A 63 17.29 -6.18 -2.82
CA SER A 63 17.26 -4.74 -2.57
C SER A 63 15.84 -4.20 -2.43
N VAL A 64 14.91 -4.72 -3.23
CA VAL A 64 13.49 -4.33 -3.13
C VAL A 64 12.88 -4.88 -1.84
N ALA A 65 13.19 -6.13 -1.47
CA ALA A 65 12.74 -6.73 -0.22
C ALA A 65 13.25 -5.94 1.00
N ALA A 66 14.51 -5.49 0.97
CA ALA A 66 15.06 -4.64 2.01
C ALA A 66 14.32 -3.31 2.15
N LEU A 67 14.00 -2.64 1.04
CA LEU A 67 13.19 -1.42 1.05
C LEU A 67 11.78 -1.67 1.60
N GLN A 68 11.12 -2.74 1.17
CA GLN A 68 9.80 -3.14 1.66
C GLN A 68 9.80 -3.36 3.19
N ALA A 69 10.82 -4.03 3.73
CA ALA A 69 10.93 -4.25 5.17
C ALA A 69 11.02 -2.92 5.94
N MET A 70 11.81 -1.96 5.44
CA MET A 70 11.94 -0.63 6.04
C MET A 70 10.64 0.17 5.97
N LEU A 71 9.99 0.22 4.81
CA LEU A 71 8.71 0.92 4.66
C LEU A 71 7.63 0.32 5.57
N ASN A 72 7.55 -1.00 5.64
CA ASN A 72 6.60 -1.70 6.50
C ASN A 72 6.83 -1.38 7.99
N GLU A 73 8.07 -1.25 8.42
CA GLU A 73 8.42 -0.91 9.80
C GLU A 73 8.00 0.53 10.18
N LEU A 74 8.14 1.46 9.24
CA LEU A 74 7.81 2.87 9.43
C LEU A 74 6.28 3.09 9.48
N GLU A 75 5.55 2.45 8.58
CA GLU A 75 4.07 2.47 8.55
C GLU A 75 3.46 1.58 9.64
N GLY A 76 4.21 0.58 10.11
CA GLY A 76 3.75 -0.41 11.07
C GLY A 76 2.77 -1.43 10.47
N GLY A 77 2.83 -1.68 9.16
CA GLY A 77 1.95 -2.63 8.46
C GLY A 77 2.26 -4.11 8.74
N VAL A 78 1.61 -5.00 7.99
CA VAL A 78 1.91 -6.46 7.99
C VAL A 78 2.88 -6.87 6.88
N GLY A 79 3.04 -6.02 5.87
CA GLY A 79 3.94 -6.17 4.74
C GLY A 79 3.88 -4.92 3.85
N ALA A 80 4.84 -4.80 2.95
CA ALA A 80 4.87 -3.73 1.94
C ALA A 80 5.27 -4.30 0.59
N LEU A 81 4.82 -3.66 -0.48
CA LEU A 81 5.21 -3.95 -1.86
C LEU A 81 5.71 -2.66 -2.51
N CYS A 82 6.82 -2.75 -3.25
CA CYS A 82 7.33 -1.62 -4.01
C CYS A 82 6.95 -1.76 -5.49
N TYR A 83 6.51 -0.65 -6.08
CA TYR A 83 6.13 -0.57 -7.48
C TYR A 83 6.99 0.47 -8.21
N ALA A 84 6.94 0.46 -9.54
CA ALA A 84 7.69 1.41 -10.35
C ALA A 84 7.25 2.88 -10.16
N THR A 85 5.97 3.10 -9.83
CA THR A 85 5.39 4.43 -9.59
C THR A 85 4.25 4.36 -8.57
N GLY A 86 3.81 5.50 -8.02
CA GLY A 86 2.62 5.56 -7.16
C GLY A 86 1.35 5.11 -7.89
N MET A 87 1.17 5.50 -9.16
CA MET A 87 0.04 5.03 -9.97
C MET A 87 0.06 3.52 -10.21
N ALA A 88 1.25 2.90 -10.31
CA ALA A 88 1.37 1.45 -10.39
C ALA A 88 0.96 0.77 -9.07
N ALA A 89 1.25 1.38 -7.92
CA ALA A 89 0.80 0.88 -6.62
C ALA A 89 -0.74 0.96 -6.51
N ILE A 90 -1.34 2.11 -6.84
CA ILE A 90 -2.80 2.31 -6.81
C ILE A 90 -3.50 1.34 -7.76
N SER A 91 -3.11 1.33 -9.04
CA SER A 91 -3.78 0.53 -10.06
C SER A 91 -3.62 -0.98 -9.82
N SER A 92 -2.43 -1.46 -9.47
CA SER A 92 -2.21 -2.89 -9.21
C SER A 92 -3.01 -3.36 -7.99
N SER A 93 -3.09 -2.54 -6.94
CA SER A 93 -3.88 -2.87 -5.75
C SER A 93 -5.36 -2.97 -6.08
N LEU A 94 -5.91 -2.00 -6.83
CA LEU A 94 -7.32 -1.99 -7.19
C LEU A 94 -7.68 -3.13 -8.17
N PHE A 95 -6.83 -3.43 -9.15
CA PHE A 95 -7.04 -4.58 -10.04
C PHE A 95 -6.93 -5.93 -9.32
N ALA A 96 -6.13 -6.03 -8.27
CA ALA A 96 -6.01 -7.26 -7.49
C ALA A 96 -7.25 -7.51 -6.59
N LEU A 97 -7.94 -6.45 -6.18
CA LEU A 97 -8.99 -6.50 -5.15
C LEU A 97 -10.41 -6.45 -5.72
N LEU A 98 -10.60 -5.84 -6.88
CA LEU A 98 -11.92 -5.52 -7.43
C LEU A 98 -12.24 -6.30 -8.69
N LYS A 99 -13.53 -6.54 -8.89
CA LYS A 99 -14.09 -7.14 -10.11
C LYS A 99 -15.34 -6.40 -10.56
N ALA A 100 -15.79 -6.69 -11.78
CA ALA A 100 -17.03 -6.15 -12.32
C ALA A 100 -18.22 -6.38 -11.36
N GLY A 101 -19.00 -5.33 -11.12
CA GLY A 101 -20.13 -5.31 -10.19
C GLY A 101 -19.77 -4.88 -8.76
N ASP A 102 -18.49 -4.81 -8.39
CA ASP A 102 -18.08 -4.20 -7.12
C ASP A 102 -18.24 -2.66 -7.18
N HIS A 103 -18.42 -2.03 -6.02
CA HIS A 103 -18.55 -0.58 -5.88
C HIS A 103 -17.48 0.00 -4.95
N LEU A 104 -17.00 1.21 -5.26
CA LEU A 104 -16.13 2.01 -4.38
C LEU A 104 -16.72 3.38 -4.11
N ILE A 105 -16.56 3.84 -2.87
CA ILE A 105 -16.73 5.24 -2.51
C ILE A 105 -15.36 5.91 -2.61
N VAL A 106 -15.27 7.03 -3.32
CA VAL A 106 -14.00 7.67 -3.64
C VAL A 106 -14.10 9.16 -3.32
N SER A 107 -13.05 9.73 -2.71
CA SER A 107 -12.94 11.17 -2.53
C SER A 107 -13.14 11.90 -3.86
N GLN A 108 -13.94 12.97 -3.86
CA GLN A 108 -14.04 13.88 -5.00
C GLN A 108 -12.79 14.77 -5.14
N TYR A 109 -11.97 14.86 -4.09
CA TYR A 109 -10.71 15.59 -4.05
C TYR A 109 -9.55 14.60 -4.21
N LEU A 110 -9.00 14.52 -5.43
CA LEU A 110 -7.93 13.58 -5.77
C LEU A 110 -6.91 14.22 -6.72
N PHE A 111 -5.70 13.68 -6.70
CA PHE A 111 -4.72 13.84 -7.75
C PHE A 111 -5.31 13.46 -9.11
N GLY A 112 -5.05 14.29 -10.12
CA GLY A 112 -5.71 14.19 -11.43
C GLY A 112 -5.56 12.84 -12.14
N ASN A 113 -4.39 12.20 -12.04
CA ASN A 113 -4.19 10.87 -12.63
C ASN A 113 -4.93 9.77 -11.87
N THR A 114 -5.02 9.88 -10.54
CA THR A 114 -5.84 8.98 -9.71
C THR A 114 -7.31 9.13 -10.07
N ARG A 115 -7.79 10.37 -10.20
CA ARG A 115 -9.15 10.67 -10.65
C ARG A 115 -9.45 10.10 -12.04
N SER A 116 -8.48 10.18 -12.96
CA SER A 116 -8.60 9.64 -14.32
C SER A 116 -8.62 8.10 -14.32
N PHE A 117 -7.78 7.47 -13.50
CA PHE A 117 -7.77 6.01 -13.34
C PHE A 117 -9.10 5.46 -12.82
N PHE A 118 -9.76 6.15 -11.90
CA PHE A 118 -11.09 5.75 -11.43
C PHE A 118 -12.20 5.91 -12.49
N GLU A 119 -12.00 6.70 -13.56
CA GLU A 119 -12.89 6.62 -14.73
C GLU A 119 -12.57 5.38 -15.56
N THR A 120 -11.28 5.09 -15.79
CA THR A 120 -10.86 3.87 -16.51
C THR A 120 -11.37 2.58 -15.83
N ILE A 121 -11.38 2.51 -14.49
CA ILE A 121 -11.84 1.30 -13.79
C ILE A 121 -13.34 1.04 -13.99
N LYS A 122 -14.14 2.08 -14.28
CA LYS A 122 -15.57 1.92 -14.61
C LYS A 122 -15.79 1.15 -15.90
N ASP A 123 -14.88 1.28 -16.87
CA ASP A 123 -14.92 0.52 -18.13
C ASP A 123 -14.69 -0.99 -17.89
N PHE A 124 -14.07 -1.36 -16.76
CA PHE A 124 -13.93 -2.74 -16.31
C PHE A 124 -15.12 -3.24 -15.46
N GLY A 125 -16.20 -2.44 -15.37
CA GLY A 125 -17.44 -2.79 -14.68
C GLY A 125 -17.43 -2.51 -13.17
N VAL A 126 -16.42 -1.82 -12.63
CA VAL A 126 -16.40 -1.36 -11.24
C VAL A 126 -17.21 -0.06 -11.12
N GLN A 127 -18.13 -0.01 -10.16
CA GLN A 127 -18.92 1.20 -9.90
C GLN A 127 -18.15 2.13 -8.97
N VAL A 128 -18.22 3.44 -9.21
CA VAL A 128 -17.55 4.45 -8.36
C VAL A 128 -18.51 5.58 -8.05
N THR A 129 -18.72 5.84 -6.76
CA THR A 129 -19.41 7.04 -6.28
C THR A 129 -18.37 8.02 -5.73
N TYR A 130 -18.33 9.22 -6.31
CA TYR A 130 -17.51 10.31 -5.77
C TYR A 130 -18.29 11.08 -4.71
N THR A 131 -17.66 11.36 -3.57
CA THR A 131 -18.27 12.09 -2.47
C THR A 131 -17.26 12.98 -1.75
N ASP A 132 -17.75 13.92 -0.95
CA ASP A 132 -16.92 14.70 -0.04
C ASP A 132 -16.59 13.85 1.21
N VAL A 133 -15.31 13.50 1.34
CA VAL A 133 -14.78 12.66 2.43
C VAL A 133 -14.41 13.47 3.68
N THR A 134 -14.66 14.79 3.67
CA THR A 134 -14.54 15.63 4.87
C THR A 134 -15.77 15.52 5.78
N ASP A 135 -16.85 14.89 5.28
CA ASP A 135 -18.11 14.66 5.99
C ASP A 135 -18.49 13.18 5.91
N ILE A 136 -18.54 12.52 7.07
CA ILE A 136 -18.87 11.10 7.16
C ILE A 136 -20.30 10.77 6.72
N GLU A 137 -21.26 11.69 6.88
CA GLU A 137 -22.66 11.43 6.49
C GLU A 137 -22.77 11.21 4.98
N LEU A 138 -22.02 12.00 4.19
CA LEU A 138 -21.97 11.87 2.73
C LEU A 138 -21.27 10.57 2.27
N VAL A 139 -20.35 10.03 3.07
CA VAL A 139 -19.73 8.72 2.83
C VAL A 139 -20.72 7.59 3.15
N MET A 140 -21.48 7.72 4.24
CA MET A 140 -22.50 6.73 4.62
C MET A 140 -23.65 6.69 3.62
N ASP A 141 -24.10 7.83 3.11
CA ASP A 141 -25.15 7.93 2.08
C ASP A 141 -24.72 7.31 0.75
N ALA A 142 -23.43 7.32 0.43
CA ALA A 142 -22.88 6.70 -0.77
C ALA A 142 -22.75 5.16 -0.67
N TYR A 143 -22.99 4.57 0.50
CA TYR A 143 -22.84 3.14 0.72
C TYR A 143 -23.90 2.31 -0.01
N GLN A 144 -23.45 1.19 -0.57
CA GLN A 144 -24.28 0.23 -1.30
C GLN A 144 -23.94 -1.20 -0.83
N PRO A 145 -24.85 -2.19 -1.00
CA PRO A 145 -24.57 -3.57 -0.59
C PRO A 145 -23.36 -4.22 -1.29
N ASN A 146 -22.96 -3.73 -2.47
CA ASN A 146 -21.78 -4.16 -3.21
C ASN A 146 -20.53 -3.29 -2.97
N THR A 147 -20.57 -2.32 -2.03
CA THR A 147 -19.39 -1.50 -1.68
C THR A 147 -18.27 -2.37 -1.11
N ARG A 148 -17.07 -2.25 -1.68
CA ARG A 148 -15.85 -2.95 -1.24
C ARG A 148 -14.90 -2.10 -0.43
N GLY A 149 -15.03 -0.78 -0.49
CA GLY A 149 -14.20 0.10 0.31
C GLY A 149 -14.37 1.58 0.00
N VAL A 150 -13.62 2.37 0.75
CA VAL A 150 -13.47 3.81 0.61
C VAL A 150 -12.02 4.14 0.23
N TYR A 151 -11.83 5.00 -0.77
CA TYR A 151 -10.51 5.52 -1.17
C TYR A 151 -10.42 7.02 -0.92
N THR A 152 -9.34 7.47 -0.29
CA THR A 152 -9.05 8.89 -0.07
C THR A 152 -7.56 9.20 -0.08
N GLU A 153 -7.21 10.46 -0.32
CA GLU A 153 -5.93 11.05 0.09
C GLU A 153 -6.05 11.60 1.51
N THR A 154 -4.94 11.67 2.26
CA THR A 154 -4.95 12.30 3.59
C THR A 154 -5.16 13.80 3.52
N VAL A 155 -4.47 14.45 2.56
CA VAL A 155 -4.59 15.87 2.24
C VAL A 155 -4.63 15.99 0.73
N ALA A 156 -5.76 16.48 0.20
CA ALA A 156 -5.93 16.63 -1.24
C ALA A 156 -5.07 17.75 -1.81
N ASN A 157 -4.55 17.55 -3.02
CA ASN A 157 -3.82 18.57 -3.80
C ASN A 157 -4.66 19.00 -5.02
N PRO A 158 -4.91 20.30 -5.29
CA PRO A 158 -4.30 21.50 -4.69
C PRO A 158 -5.11 22.23 -3.62
N VAL A 159 -6.35 21.81 -3.35
CA VAL A 159 -7.29 22.59 -2.53
C VAL A 159 -7.22 22.24 -1.04
N THR A 160 -6.36 21.29 -0.65
CA THR A 160 -5.97 20.99 0.75
C THR A 160 -7.08 20.52 1.68
N GLN A 161 -8.14 19.91 1.13
CA GLN A 161 -9.15 19.22 1.95
C GLN A 161 -8.51 18.06 2.72
N VAL A 162 -8.89 17.92 3.98
CA VAL A 162 -8.42 16.87 4.88
C VAL A 162 -9.57 15.91 5.11
N ALA A 163 -9.39 14.65 4.72
CA ALA A 163 -10.42 13.62 4.92
C ALA A 163 -10.61 13.32 6.42
N ASP A 164 -11.85 12.99 6.82
CA ASP A 164 -12.12 12.50 8.18
C ASP A 164 -11.69 11.03 8.31
N LEU A 165 -10.38 10.80 8.37
CA LEU A 165 -9.80 9.46 8.41
C LEU A 165 -10.32 8.64 9.61
N HIS A 166 -10.61 9.30 10.73
CA HIS A 166 -11.08 8.63 11.93
C HIS A 166 -12.50 8.09 11.73
N ALA A 167 -13.43 8.94 11.30
CA ALA A 167 -14.80 8.52 11.08
C ALA A 167 -14.91 7.51 9.93
N ILE A 168 -14.19 7.73 8.83
CA ILE A 168 -14.18 6.80 7.69
C ILE A 168 -13.59 5.44 8.09
N GLY A 169 -12.48 5.43 8.83
CA GLY A 169 -11.85 4.21 9.31
C GLY A 169 -12.76 3.39 10.24
N GLN A 170 -13.50 4.07 11.13
CA GLN A 170 -14.52 3.43 11.97
C GLN A 170 -15.65 2.83 11.13
N PHE A 171 -16.20 3.61 10.20
CA PHE A 171 -17.26 3.14 9.30
C PHE A 171 -16.83 1.93 8.46
N CYS A 172 -15.61 1.95 7.91
CA CYS A 172 -15.09 0.85 7.12
C CYS A 172 -14.93 -0.44 7.95
N GLU A 173 -14.44 -0.33 9.19
CA GLU A 173 -14.35 -1.47 10.11
C GLU A 173 -15.74 -2.03 10.46
N GLU A 174 -16.71 -1.16 10.77
CA GLU A 174 -18.09 -1.56 11.08
C GLU A 174 -18.78 -2.27 9.92
N LYS A 175 -18.54 -1.82 8.68
CA LYS A 175 -19.09 -2.44 7.47
C LYS A 175 -18.24 -3.60 6.94
N ASN A 176 -17.08 -3.87 7.54
CA ASN A 176 -16.11 -4.86 7.09
C ASN A 176 -15.74 -4.67 5.60
N ILE A 177 -15.43 -3.42 5.23
CA ILE A 177 -14.96 -3.01 3.90
C ILE A 177 -13.57 -2.39 4.00
N LEU A 178 -12.86 -2.28 2.87
CA LEU A 178 -11.50 -1.75 2.84
C LEU A 178 -11.47 -0.24 3.05
N PHE A 179 -10.50 0.24 3.81
CA PHE A 179 -10.13 1.65 3.85
C PHE A 179 -8.76 1.85 3.19
N MET A 180 -8.73 2.52 2.05
CA MET A 180 -7.52 2.75 1.25
C MET A 180 -7.13 4.22 1.33
N VAL A 181 -5.93 4.51 1.81
CA VAL A 181 -5.48 5.87 2.11
C VAL A 181 -4.18 6.18 1.39
N ASP A 182 -4.21 7.07 0.40
CA ASP A 182 -2.99 7.64 -0.17
C ASP A 182 -2.39 8.66 0.81
N ASN A 183 -1.30 8.25 1.46
CA ASN A 183 -0.60 9.04 2.48
C ASN A 183 0.63 9.79 1.93
N THR A 184 0.70 10.02 0.61
CA THR A 184 1.87 10.64 -0.04
C THR A 184 2.23 12.01 0.54
N MET A 185 1.25 12.81 0.93
CA MET A 185 1.46 14.18 1.43
C MET A 185 1.84 14.24 2.92
N THR A 186 1.51 13.20 3.70
CA THR A 186 1.70 13.19 5.16
C THR A 186 2.32 11.89 5.67
N PRO A 187 3.38 11.36 5.03
CA PRO A 187 3.96 10.09 5.45
C PRO A 187 4.49 10.16 6.89
N PRO A 188 4.75 9.01 7.53
CA PRO A 188 5.36 8.98 8.85
C PRO A 188 6.67 9.80 8.88
N PRO A 189 6.91 10.59 9.94
CA PRO A 189 6.22 10.54 11.24
C PRO A 189 5.00 11.47 11.35
N LEU A 190 4.61 12.19 10.29
CA LEU A 190 3.53 13.18 10.37
C LEU A 190 2.18 12.51 10.64
N LEU A 191 1.85 11.48 9.86
CA LEU A 191 0.63 10.71 10.02
C LEU A 191 0.90 9.24 9.69
N ARG A 192 0.42 8.33 10.53
CA ARG A 192 0.39 6.89 10.25
C ARG A 192 -1.04 6.49 9.97
N ALA A 193 -1.38 6.27 8.69
CA ALA A 193 -2.77 5.99 8.30
C ALA A 193 -3.32 4.71 8.96
N LYS A 194 -2.45 3.77 9.33
CA LYS A 194 -2.80 2.59 10.14
C LYS A 194 -3.47 2.95 11.47
N ASP A 195 -3.05 4.03 12.13
CA ASP A 195 -3.64 4.47 13.40
C ASP A 195 -5.13 4.86 13.23
N TYR A 196 -5.56 5.11 11.99
CA TYR A 196 -6.94 5.40 11.57
C TYR A 196 -7.62 4.20 10.89
N LYS A 197 -7.15 2.98 11.17
CA LYS A 197 -7.72 1.72 10.64
C LYS A 197 -7.64 1.58 9.11
N ALA A 198 -6.74 2.32 8.45
CA ALA A 198 -6.47 2.10 7.03
C ALA A 198 -6.04 0.64 6.80
N SER A 199 -6.71 -0.02 5.85
CA SER A 199 -6.40 -1.38 5.41
C SER A 199 -5.21 -1.41 4.46
N LEU A 200 -5.08 -0.36 3.63
CA LEU A 200 -4.01 -0.17 2.65
C LEU A 200 -3.56 1.30 2.66
N ILE A 201 -2.26 1.51 2.50
CA ILE A 201 -1.58 2.81 2.54
C ILE A 201 -0.69 2.90 1.30
#